data_AF-A0AAW6UES2-F1
#
_entry.id   AF-A0AAW6UES2-F1
#
_cell.length_a   1.000
_cell.length_b   1.000
_cell.length_c   1.000
_cell.angle_alpha   90.00
_cell.angle_beta   90.00
_cell.angle_gamma   90.00
#
_symmetry.space_group_name_H-M   'P 1'
#
loop_
_entity.id
_entity.type
_entity.pdbx_description
1 polymer ?
#
loop_
_entity_poly.entity_id
_entity_poly.type
_entity_poly.pdbx_seq_one_letter_code
_entity_poly.pdbx_strand_id
1 'polypeptide(L)'
;MSHNDSVITPATKDSPGRLRWGLAAIFFIIGLIAYMDRANISIVAEHMMTDLGMSKVQFGFLGALFSLGYALAQIPSGILAERFGSRLIATISLYVWSAFTILTVVAPTYIWLCIVRFLFGVGEAPLYPANAVFNTWWFRQNEKARAASFLLAGSYFGPVIAPTLTVFIMISFGWHAVFYIFGVIGILIGMIWYFFARNKPEQHPKISQSEIAFIQGGRTISEQGGADVKAPWRKFMKERPFWAVGFQYFFVAYMTTLFMIWLPTYLQEARGFSLTQMGVAASFPWLAICIAVLTAGSISDWLLNKGYSQLVARGYIAITGFILFIVGICGAAQTESAIASVAWLTLALGSLGLPVVTSWAIAADKGRQYAGSVSGWMNLWGNLGGVISPILCGWLAQHFGWTVALLFNVIPISLAIVCWFFIQPDKPLAAAVNPD
;
A
#
# COMPACT_ATOMS: atom_id res chain seq x y z
N MET A 1 -1.93 24.17 -63.06
CA MET A 1 -3.16 23.71 -62.39
C MET A 1 -2.99 22.24 -62.02
N SER A 2 -2.80 21.97 -60.73
CA SER A 2 -3.38 20.87 -59.94
C SER A 2 -2.43 20.48 -58.81
N HIS A 3 -2.44 21.29 -57.74
CA HIS A 3 -1.99 20.83 -56.43
C HIS A 3 -2.90 19.66 -56.02
N ASN A 4 -2.30 18.50 -55.80
CA ASN A 4 -2.99 17.34 -55.28
C ASN A 4 -3.06 17.50 -53.76
N ASP A 5 -4.03 18.31 -53.31
CA ASP A 5 -4.38 18.42 -51.90
C ASP A 5 -5.02 17.09 -51.47
N SER A 6 -4.21 16.22 -50.87
CA SER A 6 -4.71 15.08 -50.12
C SER A 6 -5.51 15.61 -48.95
N VAL A 7 -6.83 15.69 -49.15
CA VAL A 7 -7.82 16.01 -48.12
C VAL A 7 -7.61 15.06 -46.95
N ILE A 8 -7.06 15.59 -45.85
CA ILE A 8 -7.06 14.93 -44.56
C ILE A 8 -8.53 14.90 -44.12
N THR A 9 -9.20 13.77 -44.36
CA THR A 9 -10.50 13.49 -43.76
C THR A 9 -10.40 13.69 -42.24
N PRO A 10 -11.28 14.48 -41.61
CA PRO A 10 -11.28 14.61 -40.16
C PRO A 10 -11.54 13.22 -39.59
N ALA A 11 -10.61 12.71 -38.78
CA ALA A 11 -10.81 11.48 -38.04
C ALA A 11 -12.17 11.56 -37.34
N THR A 12 -13.03 10.58 -37.60
CA THR A 12 -14.32 10.45 -36.94
C THR A 12 -14.11 10.58 -35.44
N LYS A 13 -15.01 11.32 -34.79
CA LYS A 13 -15.07 11.58 -33.35
C LYS A 13 -15.45 10.31 -32.57
N ASP A 14 -14.90 9.16 -32.95
CA ASP A 14 -15.13 7.90 -32.28
C ASP A 14 -14.53 8.01 -30.90
N SER A 15 -15.40 7.96 -29.90
CA SER A 15 -15.00 7.97 -28.50
C SER A 15 -13.90 6.91 -28.32
N PRO A 16 -12.74 7.25 -27.73
CA PRO A 16 -11.69 6.27 -27.56
C PRO A 16 -12.24 5.05 -26.82
N GLY A 17 -11.82 3.86 -27.27
CA GLY A 17 -12.18 2.60 -26.61
C GLY A 17 -11.88 2.63 -25.11
N ARG A 18 -12.54 1.75 -24.36
CA ARG A 18 -12.46 1.68 -22.89
C ARG A 18 -11.65 0.48 -22.39
N LEU A 19 -10.91 -0.20 -23.27
CA LEU A 19 -10.20 -1.43 -22.92
C LEU A 19 -9.14 -1.17 -21.84
N ARG A 20 -8.41 -0.06 -21.91
CA ARG A 20 -7.39 0.29 -20.90
C ARG A 20 -7.95 0.34 -19.48
N TRP A 21 -9.19 0.82 -19.32
CA TRP A 21 -9.87 0.87 -18.03
C TRP A 21 -10.31 -0.51 -17.53
N GLY A 22 -10.64 -1.43 -18.44
CA GLY A 22 -10.86 -2.84 -18.09
C GLY A 22 -9.60 -3.49 -17.51
N LEU A 23 -8.42 -3.22 -18.09
CA LEU A 23 -7.15 -3.71 -17.55
C LEU A 23 -6.78 -3.05 -16.22
N ALA A 24 -7.08 -1.77 -16.02
CA ALA A 24 -6.96 -1.12 -14.71
C ALA A 24 -7.90 -1.75 -13.66
N ALA A 25 -9.11 -2.15 -14.05
CA ALA A 25 -10.02 -2.88 -13.17
C ALA A 25 -9.46 -4.26 -12.76
N ILE A 26 -8.72 -4.95 -13.63
CA ILE A 26 -8.01 -6.17 -13.22
C ILE A 26 -6.95 -5.85 -12.16
N PHE A 27 -6.20 -4.75 -12.31
CA PHE A 27 -5.27 -4.32 -11.26
C PHE A 27 -5.94 -3.98 -9.93
N PHE A 28 -7.17 -3.47 -9.94
CA PHE A 28 -7.97 -3.31 -8.71
C PHE A 28 -8.21 -4.67 -8.04
N ILE A 29 -8.63 -5.69 -8.80
CA ILE A 29 -8.84 -7.05 -8.27
C ILE A 29 -7.53 -7.66 -7.76
N ILE A 30 -6.42 -7.47 -8.48
CA ILE A 30 -5.09 -7.92 -8.05
C ILE A 30 -4.71 -7.26 -6.72
N GLY A 31 -4.87 -5.93 -6.59
CA GLY A 31 -4.58 -5.20 -5.36
C GLY A 31 -5.46 -5.63 -4.18
N LEU A 32 -6.73 -5.90 -4.46
CA LEU A 32 -7.70 -6.41 -3.49
C LEU A 32 -7.24 -7.76 -2.94
N ILE A 33 -6.93 -8.73 -3.80
CA ILE A 33 -6.48 -10.07 -3.37
C ILE A 33 -5.16 -9.99 -2.62
N ALA A 34 -4.19 -9.23 -3.14
CA ALA A 34 -2.88 -9.07 -2.52
C ALA A 34 -2.99 -8.60 -1.06
N TYR A 35 -3.82 -7.60 -0.79
CA TYR A 35 -4.00 -7.10 0.58
C TYR A 35 -4.93 -7.97 1.44
N MET A 36 -5.83 -8.74 0.83
CA MET A 36 -6.54 -9.80 1.55
C MET A 36 -5.56 -10.87 2.03
N ASP A 37 -4.63 -11.33 1.17
CA ASP A 37 -3.61 -12.31 1.55
C ASP A 37 -2.73 -11.82 2.72
N ARG A 38 -2.37 -10.53 2.74
CA ARG A 38 -1.66 -9.92 3.87
C ARG A 38 -2.49 -9.96 5.17
N ALA A 39 -3.78 -9.71 5.08
CA ALA A 39 -4.69 -9.72 6.23
C ALA A 39 -5.04 -11.15 6.70
N ASN A 40 -5.06 -12.13 5.80
CA ASN A 40 -5.51 -13.49 6.11
C ASN A 40 -4.73 -14.14 7.25
N ILE A 41 -3.41 -13.93 7.31
CA ILE A 41 -2.59 -14.51 8.39
C ILE A 41 -2.98 -13.98 9.78
N SER A 42 -3.36 -12.70 9.90
CA SER A 42 -3.73 -12.13 11.19
C SER A 42 -5.11 -12.58 11.66
N ILE A 43 -6.02 -12.83 10.73
CA ILE A 43 -7.37 -13.32 11.03
C ILE A 43 -7.31 -14.77 11.55
N VAL A 44 -6.42 -15.60 11.00
CA VAL A 44 -6.23 -16.99 11.46
C VAL A 44 -5.25 -17.13 12.62
N ALA A 45 -4.65 -16.02 13.09
CA ALA A 45 -3.46 -16.02 13.94
C ALA A 45 -3.62 -16.87 15.20
N GLU A 46 -4.73 -16.74 15.92
CA GLU A 46 -4.97 -17.44 17.19
C GLU A 46 -5.01 -18.97 17.01
N HIS A 47 -5.67 -19.44 15.95
CA HIS A 47 -5.74 -20.87 15.62
C HIS A 47 -4.38 -21.39 15.18
N MET A 48 -3.70 -20.65 14.30
CA MET A 48 -2.36 -21.00 13.82
C MET A 48 -1.33 -21.04 14.95
N MET A 49 -1.37 -20.09 15.89
CA MET A 49 -0.47 -20.08 17.05
C MET A 49 -0.73 -21.24 17.99
N THR A 50 -2.00 -21.58 18.23
CA THR A 50 -2.40 -22.70 19.09
C THR A 50 -1.97 -24.04 18.49
N ASP A 51 -2.30 -24.29 17.21
CA ASP A 51 -2.02 -25.56 16.54
C ASP A 51 -0.51 -25.83 16.37
N LEU A 52 0.30 -24.77 16.23
CA LEU A 52 1.74 -24.87 16.01
C LEU A 52 2.58 -24.61 17.26
N GLY A 53 1.95 -24.37 18.42
CA GLY A 53 2.64 -24.04 19.67
C GLY A 53 3.51 -22.79 19.58
N MET A 54 3.07 -21.78 18.82
CA MET A 54 3.86 -20.58 18.51
C MET A 54 3.56 -19.44 19.50
N SER A 55 4.61 -18.76 19.96
CA SER A 55 4.46 -17.54 20.77
C SER A 55 4.06 -16.33 19.93
N LYS A 56 3.51 -15.29 20.57
CA LYS A 56 3.16 -14.02 19.90
C LYS A 56 4.39 -13.34 19.28
N VAL A 57 5.55 -13.44 19.92
CA VAL A 57 6.81 -12.91 19.38
C VAL A 57 7.21 -13.65 18.10
N GLN A 58 7.11 -14.98 18.09
CA GLN A 58 7.36 -15.79 16.89
C GLN A 58 6.37 -15.46 15.76
N PHE A 59 5.09 -15.31 16.09
CA PHE A 59 4.08 -14.90 15.10
C PHE A 59 4.35 -13.50 14.53
N GLY A 60 4.69 -12.54 15.39
CA GLY A 60 5.09 -11.20 14.96
C GLY A 60 6.32 -11.23 14.04
N PHE A 61 7.27 -12.12 14.30
CA PHE A 61 8.43 -12.30 13.43
C PHE A 61 8.08 -12.76 12.00
N LEU A 62 7.02 -13.56 11.82
CA LEU A 62 6.52 -13.93 10.50
C LEU A 62 6.04 -12.71 9.70
N GLY A 63 5.32 -11.79 10.35
CA GLY A 63 4.91 -10.52 9.75
C GLY A 63 6.12 -9.65 9.37
N ALA A 64 7.13 -9.61 10.23
CA ALA A 64 8.35 -8.87 9.98
C ALA A 64 9.15 -9.42 8.79
N LEU A 65 9.25 -10.75 8.65
CA LEU A 65 9.92 -11.39 7.53
C LEU A 65 9.25 -11.10 6.19
N PHE A 66 7.91 -11.05 6.17
CA PHE A 66 7.17 -10.58 5.00
C PHE A 66 7.57 -9.15 4.62
N SER A 67 7.52 -8.21 5.57
CA SER A 67 7.89 -6.81 5.32
C SER A 67 9.34 -6.68 4.86
N LEU A 68 10.25 -7.47 5.43
CA LEU A 68 11.67 -7.49 5.05
C LEU A 68 11.86 -8.00 3.62
N GLY A 69 11.25 -9.13 3.27
CA GLY A 69 11.32 -9.70 1.92
C GLY A 69 10.75 -8.74 0.87
N TYR A 70 9.61 -8.12 1.19
CA TYR A 70 8.99 -7.11 0.34
C TYR A 70 9.92 -5.90 0.13
N ALA A 71 10.49 -5.35 1.20
CA ALA A 71 11.38 -4.20 1.16
C ALA A 71 12.63 -4.43 0.31
N LEU A 72 13.30 -5.58 0.51
CA LEU A 72 14.52 -5.93 -0.23
C LEU A 72 14.25 -6.17 -1.71
N ALA A 73 13.08 -6.73 -2.05
CA ALA A 73 12.72 -7.06 -3.42
C ALA A 73 12.16 -5.87 -4.21
N GLN A 74 11.72 -4.78 -3.59
CA GLN A 74 11.09 -3.64 -4.29
C GLN A 74 11.97 -3.04 -5.40
N ILE A 75 13.25 -2.73 -5.11
CA ILE A 75 14.15 -2.11 -6.09
C ILE A 75 14.46 -3.07 -7.26
N PRO A 76 14.92 -4.33 -7.02
CA PRO A 76 15.09 -5.29 -8.09
C PRO A 76 13.83 -5.49 -8.93
N SER A 77 12.66 -5.51 -8.29
CA SER A 77 11.39 -5.70 -8.99
C SER A 77 11.04 -4.59 -9.95
N GLY A 78 11.38 -3.33 -9.63
CA GLY A 78 11.23 -2.21 -10.56
C GLY A 78 12.09 -2.36 -11.80
N ILE A 79 13.38 -2.71 -11.62
CA ILE A 79 14.31 -2.95 -12.73
C ILE A 79 13.82 -4.11 -13.62
N LEU A 80 13.34 -5.19 -13.00
CA LEU A 80 12.79 -6.33 -13.73
C LEU A 80 11.49 -5.96 -14.47
N ALA A 81 10.60 -5.17 -13.87
CA ALA A 81 9.36 -4.71 -14.49
C ALA A 81 9.64 -3.83 -15.72
N GLU A 82 10.64 -2.95 -15.66
CA GLU A 82 11.06 -2.13 -16.80
C GLU A 82 11.68 -2.97 -17.91
N ARG A 83 12.53 -3.95 -17.56
CA ARG A 83 13.24 -4.79 -18.53
C ARG A 83 12.34 -5.81 -19.23
N PHE A 84 11.47 -6.48 -18.47
CA PHE A 84 10.66 -7.59 -18.96
C PHE A 84 9.18 -7.23 -19.20
N GLY A 85 8.77 -6.04 -18.77
CA GLY A 85 7.43 -5.51 -18.91
C GLY A 85 6.45 -6.02 -17.85
N SER A 86 5.36 -5.26 -17.69
CA SER A 86 4.35 -5.50 -16.65
C SER A 86 3.65 -6.86 -16.78
N ARG A 87 3.35 -7.31 -18.00
CA ARG A 87 2.62 -8.57 -18.23
C ARG A 87 3.33 -9.74 -17.56
N LEU A 88 4.61 -9.93 -17.86
CA LEU A 88 5.37 -11.06 -17.34
C LEU A 88 5.62 -10.93 -15.84
N ILE A 89 6.08 -9.76 -15.39
CA ILE A 89 6.47 -9.58 -13.98
C ILE A 89 5.28 -9.65 -13.04
N ALA A 90 4.13 -9.05 -13.37
CA ALA A 90 2.93 -9.21 -12.55
C ALA A 90 2.40 -10.64 -12.56
N THR A 91 2.50 -11.38 -13.68
CA THR A 91 2.12 -12.80 -13.74
C THR A 91 3.01 -13.66 -12.84
N ILE A 92 4.33 -13.47 -12.92
CA ILE A 92 5.28 -14.20 -12.06
C ILE A 92 5.01 -13.87 -10.59
N SER A 93 4.81 -12.60 -10.26
CA SER A 93 4.46 -12.15 -8.91
C SER A 93 3.22 -12.88 -8.37
N LEU A 94 2.13 -12.88 -9.15
CA LEU A 94 0.88 -13.59 -8.82
C LEU A 94 1.11 -15.07 -8.54
N TYR A 95 1.84 -15.78 -9.41
CA TYR A 95 2.10 -17.20 -9.21
C TYR A 95 3.03 -17.49 -8.02
N VAL A 96 4.10 -16.71 -7.87
CA VAL A 96 5.08 -16.89 -6.80
C VAL A 96 4.44 -16.64 -5.45
N TRP A 97 3.72 -15.52 -5.27
CA TRP A 97 3.05 -15.28 -4.00
C TRP A 97 1.99 -16.34 -3.72
N SER A 98 1.20 -16.73 -4.73
CA SER A 98 0.13 -17.71 -4.53
C SER A 98 0.65 -19.08 -4.13
N ALA A 99 1.79 -19.49 -4.71
CA ALA A 99 2.49 -20.70 -4.30
C ALA A 99 2.91 -20.59 -2.82
N PHE A 100 3.48 -19.47 -2.39
CA PHE A 100 3.87 -19.30 -0.98
C PHE A 100 2.67 -19.14 -0.03
N THR A 101 1.53 -18.62 -0.50
CA THR A 101 0.27 -18.66 0.26
C THR A 101 -0.11 -20.12 0.56
N ILE A 102 -0.12 -20.99 -0.46
CA ILE A 102 -0.42 -22.43 -0.28
C ILE A 102 0.64 -23.11 0.59
N LEU A 103 1.93 -22.81 0.37
CA LEU A 103 3.04 -23.41 1.13
C LEU A 103 3.06 -23.03 2.61
N THR A 104 2.29 -22.02 3.03
CA THR A 104 2.11 -21.68 4.45
C THR A 104 1.52 -22.85 5.24
N VAL A 105 0.58 -23.58 4.65
CA VAL A 105 -0.25 -24.56 5.36
C VAL A 105 0.44 -25.91 5.49
N VAL A 106 1.30 -26.24 4.53
CA VAL A 106 2.07 -27.49 4.50
C VAL A 106 3.37 -27.41 5.30
N ALA A 107 3.53 -26.37 6.11
CA ALA A 107 4.77 -26.07 6.83
C ALA A 107 4.99 -27.04 8.01
N PRO A 108 6.02 -27.91 7.97
CA PRO A 108 6.27 -28.86 9.05
C PRO A 108 6.97 -28.23 10.26
N THR A 109 7.56 -27.04 10.11
CA THR A 109 8.36 -26.38 11.15
C THR A 109 8.20 -24.86 11.12
N TYR A 110 8.52 -24.20 12.24
CA TYR A 110 8.55 -22.74 12.32
C TYR A 110 9.55 -22.11 11.33
N ILE A 111 10.71 -22.73 11.11
CA ILE A 111 11.72 -22.23 10.15
C ILE A 111 11.17 -22.24 8.73
N TRP A 112 10.40 -23.27 8.37
CA TRP A 112 9.72 -23.31 7.08
C TRP A 112 8.77 -22.12 6.92
N LEU A 113 7.96 -21.81 7.93
CA LEU A 113 7.07 -20.64 7.90
C LEU A 113 7.84 -19.34 7.74
N CYS A 114 8.98 -19.18 8.42
CA CYS A 114 9.85 -18.02 8.26
C CYS A 114 10.31 -17.84 6.81
N ILE A 115 10.80 -18.93 6.19
CA ILE A 115 11.25 -18.90 4.79
C ILE A 115 10.10 -18.59 3.84
N VAL A 116 8.96 -19.27 4.01
CA VAL A 116 7.75 -19.04 3.20
C VAL A 116 7.29 -17.59 3.31
N ARG A 117 7.29 -16.99 4.50
CA ARG A 117 6.83 -15.61 4.71
C ARG A 117 7.77 -14.58 4.11
N PHE A 118 9.08 -14.81 4.22
CA PHE A 118 10.07 -13.98 3.53
C PHE A 118 9.88 -14.03 2.02
N LEU A 119 9.77 -15.23 1.44
CA LEU A 119 9.61 -15.41 -0.01
C LEU A 119 8.24 -14.96 -0.52
N PHE A 120 7.20 -15.06 0.30
CA PHE A 120 5.89 -14.45 0.02
C PHE A 120 6.03 -12.93 -0.16
N GLY A 121 6.76 -12.25 0.74
CA GLY A 121 7.07 -10.83 0.60
C GLY A 121 7.86 -10.48 -0.67
N VAL A 122 8.87 -11.29 -0.99
CA VAL A 122 9.64 -11.15 -2.24
C VAL A 122 8.74 -11.32 -3.47
N GLY A 123 7.83 -12.30 -3.44
CA GLY A 123 6.90 -12.58 -4.53
C GLY A 123 5.88 -11.49 -4.77
N GLU A 124 5.46 -10.77 -3.73
CA GLU A 124 4.44 -9.72 -3.82
C GLU A 124 5.02 -8.33 -4.16
N ALA A 125 6.30 -8.10 -3.88
CA ALA A 125 6.99 -6.82 -4.13
C ALA A 125 6.87 -6.24 -5.56
N PRO A 126 6.86 -7.05 -6.65
CA PRO A 126 6.77 -6.52 -8.00
C PRO A 126 5.44 -5.90 -8.40
N LEU A 127 4.38 -6.05 -7.60
CA LEU A 127 3.04 -5.63 -7.95
C LEU A 127 2.93 -4.14 -8.31
N TYR A 128 3.38 -3.26 -7.41
CA TYR A 128 3.32 -1.80 -7.64
C TYR A 128 4.24 -1.33 -8.76
N PRO A 129 5.52 -1.74 -8.84
CA PRO A 129 6.37 -1.40 -9.97
C PRO A 129 5.82 -1.89 -11.32
N ALA A 130 5.28 -3.12 -11.37
CA ALA A 130 4.66 -3.63 -12.58
C ALA A 130 3.42 -2.81 -13.00
N ASN A 131 2.60 -2.35 -12.04
CA ASN A 131 1.49 -1.45 -12.34
C ASN A 131 1.97 -0.08 -12.85
N ALA A 132 3.02 0.49 -12.24
CA ALA A 132 3.60 1.74 -12.70
C ALA A 132 4.08 1.63 -14.16
N VAL A 133 4.82 0.56 -14.49
CA VAL A 133 5.26 0.28 -15.88
C VAL A 133 4.07 0.04 -16.80
N PHE A 134 3.01 -0.64 -16.36
CA PHE A 134 1.80 -0.79 -17.18
C PHE A 134 1.19 0.57 -17.52
N ASN A 135 1.04 1.44 -16.51
CA ASN A 135 0.40 2.74 -16.65
C ASN A 135 1.19 3.67 -17.58
N THR A 136 2.52 3.55 -17.65
CA THR A 136 3.33 4.36 -18.59
C THR A 136 3.02 4.05 -20.05
N TRP A 137 2.73 2.79 -20.36
CA TRP A 137 2.38 2.37 -21.72
C TRP A 137 0.88 2.53 -22.02
N TRP A 138 -0.01 2.18 -21.10
CA TRP A 138 -1.44 2.07 -21.41
C TRP A 138 -2.26 3.34 -21.22
N PHE A 139 -1.71 4.37 -20.57
CA PHE A 139 -2.44 5.60 -20.24
C PHE A 139 -1.67 6.87 -20.61
N ARG A 140 -2.44 7.92 -20.93
CA ARG A 140 -1.89 9.27 -21.13
C ARG A 140 -1.35 9.85 -19.82
N GLN A 141 -0.46 10.83 -19.91
CA GLN A 141 0.15 11.47 -18.75
C GLN A 141 -0.87 11.96 -17.70
N ASN A 142 -1.99 12.53 -18.15
CA ASN A 142 -3.07 13.01 -17.28
C ASN A 142 -4.01 11.90 -16.75
N GLU A 143 -3.95 10.69 -17.30
CA GLU A 143 -4.75 9.54 -16.86
C GLU A 143 -3.98 8.61 -15.90
N LYS A 144 -2.64 8.67 -15.87
CA LYS A 144 -1.78 7.75 -15.08
C LYS A 144 -2.10 7.71 -13.59
N ALA A 145 -2.35 8.87 -12.97
CA ALA A 145 -2.71 8.92 -11.55
C ALA A 145 -4.03 8.21 -11.27
N ARG A 146 -5.04 8.40 -12.14
CA ARG A 146 -6.32 7.71 -12.07
C ARG A 146 -6.21 6.22 -12.39
N ALA A 147 -5.28 5.81 -13.25
CA ALA A 147 -5.02 4.38 -13.50
C ALA A 147 -4.36 3.72 -12.27
N ALA A 148 -3.37 4.38 -11.67
CA ALA A 148 -2.71 3.90 -10.45
C ALA A 148 -3.68 3.80 -9.25
N SER A 149 -4.71 4.66 -9.19
CA SER A 149 -5.70 4.62 -8.12
C SER A 149 -6.54 3.35 -8.11
N PHE A 150 -6.66 2.61 -9.22
CA PHE A 150 -7.36 1.31 -9.22
C PHE A 150 -6.64 0.28 -8.35
N LEU A 151 -5.32 0.12 -8.53
CA LEU A 151 -4.52 -0.78 -7.70
C LEU A 151 -4.60 -0.37 -6.23
N LEU A 152 -4.41 0.92 -5.95
CA LEU A 152 -4.47 1.46 -4.58
C LEU A 152 -5.84 1.27 -3.93
N ALA A 153 -6.93 1.52 -4.65
CA ALA A 153 -8.28 1.30 -4.14
C ALA A 153 -8.49 -0.17 -3.78
N GLY A 154 -8.00 -1.10 -4.61
CA GLY A 154 -8.00 -2.52 -4.30
C GLY A 154 -7.25 -2.82 -3.01
N SER A 155 -6.04 -2.28 -2.87
CA SER A 155 -5.18 -2.47 -1.69
C SER A 155 -5.81 -1.99 -0.37
N TYR A 156 -6.54 -0.88 -0.36
CA TYR A 156 -7.22 -0.41 0.85
C TYR A 156 -8.56 -1.10 1.10
N PHE A 157 -9.23 -1.56 0.04
CA PHE A 157 -10.52 -2.22 0.16
C PHE A 157 -10.40 -3.71 0.50
N GLY A 158 -9.32 -4.37 0.12
CA GLY A 158 -9.05 -5.78 0.44
C GLY A 158 -9.19 -6.09 1.95
N PRO A 159 -8.50 -5.36 2.84
CA PRO A 159 -8.59 -5.56 4.29
C PRO A 159 -9.97 -5.23 4.89
N VAL A 160 -10.85 -4.56 4.15
CA VAL A 160 -12.25 -4.35 4.55
C VAL A 160 -13.04 -5.65 4.44
N ILE A 161 -12.84 -6.38 3.34
CA ILE A 161 -13.59 -7.61 3.04
C ILE A 161 -12.92 -8.84 3.66
N ALA A 162 -11.58 -8.84 3.77
CA ALA A 162 -10.82 -10.00 4.22
C ALA A 162 -11.33 -10.59 5.55
N PRO A 163 -11.59 -9.82 6.62
CA PRO A 163 -12.01 -10.39 7.91
C PRO A 163 -13.29 -11.21 7.80
N THR A 164 -14.32 -10.69 7.13
CA THR A 164 -15.62 -11.38 7.00
C THR A 164 -15.50 -12.63 6.12
N LEU A 165 -14.82 -12.52 4.97
CA LEU A 165 -14.68 -13.65 4.04
C LEU A 165 -13.82 -14.77 4.65
N THR A 166 -12.73 -14.40 5.31
CA THR A 166 -11.80 -15.36 5.91
C THR A 166 -12.45 -16.06 7.09
N VAL A 167 -13.20 -15.35 7.94
CA VAL A 167 -13.97 -15.98 9.02
C VAL A 167 -15.04 -16.93 8.47
N PHE A 168 -15.74 -16.57 7.40
CA PHE A 168 -16.71 -17.46 6.75
C PHE A 168 -16.05 -18.77 6.28
N ILE A 169 -14.87 -18.68 5.66
CA ILE A 169 -14.09 -19.86 5.24
C ILE A 169 -13.64 -20.67 6.46
N MET A 170 -13.12 -20.02 7.49
CA MET A 170 -12.65 -20.69 8.71
C MET A 170 -13.74 -21.51 9.39
N ILE A 171 -14.94 -20.95 9.53
CA ILE A 171 -16.08 -21.64 10.16
C ILE A 171 -16.53 -22.85 9.32
N SER A 172 -16.45 -22.75 7.99
CA SER A 172 -16.97 -23.77 7.08
C SER A 172 -15.99 -24.91 6.80
N PHE A 173 -14.69 -24.58 6.70
CA PHE A 173 -13.67 -25.50 6.17
C PHE A 173 -12.37 -25.53 7.00
N GLY A 174 -12.31 -24.78 8.10
CA GLY A 174 -11.11 -24.62 8.92
C GLY A 174 -10.12 -23.57 8.38
N TRP A 175 -9.15 -23.19 9.20
CA TRP A 175 -8.23 -22.10 8.89
C TRP A 175 -7.22 -22.43 7.77
N HIS A 176 -6.85 -23.71 7.63
CA HIS A 176 -5.99 -24.20 6.55
C HIS A 176 -6.60 -23.90 5.17
N ALA A 177 -7.93 -24.00 5.03
CA ALA A 177 -8.64 -23.77 3.77
C ALA A 177 -8.52 -22.34 3.25
N VAL A 178 -8.34 -21.35 4.13
CA VAL A 178 -8.15 -19.94 3.76
C VAL A 178 -7.00 -19.81 2.77
N PHE A 179 -5.83 -20.31 3.14
CA PHE A 179 -4.63 -20.20 2.30
C PHE A 179 -4.73 -21.00 1.00
N TYR A 180 -5.37 -22.16 1.01
CA TYR A 180 -5.61 -22.93 -0.23
C TYR A 180 -6.53 -22.16 -1.19
N ILE A 181 -7.65 -21.64 -0.71
CA ILE A 181 -8.64 -20.92 -1.53
C ILE A 181 -8.01 -19.64 -2.09
N PHE A 182 -7.39 -18.82 -1.25
CA PHE A 182 -6.78 -17.57 -1.71
C PHE A 182 -5.58 -17.80 -2.64
N GLY A 183 -4.76 -18.82 -2.39
CA GLY A 183 -3.70 -19.21 -3.31
C GLY A 183 -4.23 -19.64 -4.68
N VAL A 184 -5.30 -20.44 -4.74
CA VAL A 184 -5.93 -20.81 -6.02
C VAL A 184 -6.51 -19.58 -6.72
N ILE A 185 -7.18 -18.68 -5.99
CA ILE A 185 -7.70 -17.42 -6.55
C ILE A 185 -6.57 -16.59 -7.17
N GLY A 186 -5.43 -16.45 -6.49
CA GLY A 186 -4.28 -15.73 -7.01
C GLY A 186 -3.69 -16.37 -8.28
N ILE A 187 -3.62 -17.70 -8.36
CA ILE A 187 -3.22 -18.44 -9.57
C ILE A 187 -4.19 -18.16 -10.74
N LEU A 188 -5.50 -18.18 -10.48
CA LEU A 188 -6.52 -17.92 -11.50
C LEU A 188 -6.45 -16.48 -12.03
N ILE A 189 -6.26 -15.50 -11.14
CA ILE A 189 -6.07 -14.10 -11.55
C ILE A 189 -4.76 -13.90 -12.30
N GLY A 190 -3.68 -14.58 -11.89
CA GLY A 190 -2.42 -14.64 -12.66
C GLY A 190 -2.63 -15.14 -14.09
N MET A 191 -3.44 -16.19 -14.24
CA MET A 191 -3.80 -16.73 -15.54
C MET A 191 -4.61 -15.74 -16.39
N ILE A 192 -5.64 -15.12 -15.81
CA ILE A 192 -6.45 -14.09 -16.47
C ILE A 192 -5.57 -12.93 -16.91
N TRP A 193 -4.71 -12.41 -16.02
CA TRP A 193 -3.79 -11.32 -16.35
C TRP A 193 -2.86 -11.71 -17.49
N TYR A 194 -2.24 -12.88 -17.43
CA TYR A 194 -1.32 -13.34 -18.47
C TYR A 194 -1.96 -13.41 -19.85
N PHE A 195 -3.19 -13.93 -19.95
CA PHE A 195 -3.86 -14.09 -21.24
C PHE A 195 -4.40 -12.77 -21.80
N PHE A 196 -4.97 -11.91 -20.95
CA PHE A 196 -5.62 -10.66 -21.38
C PHE A 196 -4.65 -9.48 -21.50
N ALA A 197 -3.68 -9.32 -20.60
CA ALA A 197 -2.80 -8.17 -20.61
C ALA A 197 -1.73 -8.27 -21.72
N ARG A 198 -1.32 -7.12 -22.24
CA ARG A 198 -0.15 -6.98 -23.12
C ARG A 198 0.74 -5.84 -22.64
N ASN A 199 2.03 -5.91 -22.94
CA ASN A 199 2.97 -4.87 -22.50
C ASN A 199 2.69 -3.55 -23.21
N LYS A 200 2.36 -3.60 -24.51
CA LYS A 200 2.00 -2.43 -25.30
C LYS A 200 0.56 -2.55 -25.83
N PRO A 201 -0.18 -1.42 -25.92
CA PRO A 201 -1.52 -1.39 -26.50
C PRO A 201 -1.59 -1.99 -27.91
N GLU A 202 -0.62 -1.69 -28.77
CA GLU A 202 -0.53 -2.17 -30.17
C GLU A 202 -0.48 -3.70 -30.30
N GLN A 203 -0.09 -4.41 -29.24
CA GLN A 203 -0.01 -5.88 -29.22
C GLN A 203 -1.35 -6.52 -28.84
N HIS A 204 -2.35 -5.73 -28.44
CA HIS A 204 -3.61 -6.25 -27.92
C HIS A 204 -4.61 -6.50 -29.06
N PRO A 205 -5.12 -7.73 -29.25
CA PRO A 205 -5.90 -8.08 -30.44
C PRO A 205 -7.26 -7.40 -30.53
N LYS A 206 -7.83 -6.95 -29.40
CA LYS A 206 -9.16 -6.32 -29.33
C LYS A 206 -9.12 -4.80 -29.13
N ILE A 207 -7.95 -4.15 -29.17
CA ILE A 207 -7.90 -2.70 -29.00
C ILE A 207 -8.30 -2.01 -30.31
N SER A 208 -9.06 -0.91 -30.25
CA SER A 208 -9.40 -0.14 -31.45
C SER A 208 -8.23 0.74 -31.88
N GLN A 209 -8.12 0.99 -33.18
CA GLN A 209 -7.11 1.91 -33.73
C GLN A 209 -7.30 3.34 -33.18
N SER A 210 -8.55 3.76 -32.94
CA SER A 210 -8.87 5.03 -32.30
C SER A 210 -8.35 5.13 -30.86
N GLU A 211 -8.38 4.03 -30.09
CA GLU A 211 -7.84 3.99 -28.73
C GLU A 211 -6.31 4.00 -28.74
N ILE A 212 -5.66 3.28 -29.67
CA ILE A 212 -4.20 3.35 -29.85
C ILE A 212 -3.77 4.78 -30.17
N ALA A 213 -4.40 5.39 -31.19
CA ALA A 213 -4.10 6.76 -31.62
C ALA A 213 -4.37 7.77 -30.49
N PHE A 214 -5.43 7.56 -29.71
CA PHE A 214 -5.68 8.34 -28.51
C PHE A 214 -4.53 8.19 -27.51
N ILE A 215 -4.13 6.99 -27.12
CA ILE A 215 -3.05 6.78 -26.15
C ILE A 215 -1.74 7.41 -26.66
N GLN A 216 -1.34 7.11 -27.90
CA GLN A 216 -0.10 7.62 -28.51
C GLN A 216 -0.09 9.14 -28.68
N GLY A 217 -1.20 9.75 -29.12
CA GLY A 217 -1.31 11.21 -29.28
C GLY A 217 -1.23 12.01 -27.98
N GLY A 218 -1.33 11.35 -26.83
CA GLY A 218 -1.06 11.94 -25.50
C GLY A 218 0.17 11.36 -24.81
N ARG A 219 0.93 10.48 -25.48
CA ARG A 219 2.28 10.11 -25.07
C ARG A 219 3.21 11.20 -25.59
N THR A 220 3.46 12.21 -24.76
CA THR A 220 4.83 12.71 -24.71
C THR A 220 5.63 11.52 -24.16
N ILE A 221 6.14 10.66 -25.04
CA ILE A 221 7.34 9.93 -24.70
C ILE A 221 8.33 11.07 -24.51
N SER A 222 8.48 11.51 -23.28
CA SER A 222 9.67 12.26 -22.95
C SER A 222 10.79 11.25 -23.21
N GLU A 223 11.36 11.31 -24.41
CA GLU A 223 12.74 10.87 -24.65
C GLU A 223 13.70 11.61 -23.69
N GLN A 224 13.19 12.62 -22.98
CA GLN A 224 13.76 13.25 -21.80
C GLN A 224 13.00 12.82 -20.54
N GLY A 225 12.88 11.53 -20.26
CA GLY A 225 12.77 11.12 -18.86
C GLY A 225 14.03 11.65 -18.18
N GLY A 226 13.92 12.42 -17.09
CA GLY A 226 15.05 13.05 -16.37
C GLY A 226 16.01 12.04 -15.76
N ALA A 227 16.63 11.21 -16.61
CA ALA A 227 17.46 10.06 -16.30
C ALA A 227 18.90 10.44 -15.96
N ASP A 228 19.27 11.72 -16.04
CA ASP A 228 20.65 12.16 -15.81
C ASP A 228 20.85 13.04 -14.56
N VAL A 229 19.78 13.43 -13.87
CA VAL A 229 19.95 14.24 -12.64
C VAL A 229 20.09 13.31 -11.44
N LYS A 230 21.33 12.86 -11.20
CA LYS A 230 21.67 12.09 -9.99
C LYS A 230 21.29 12.87 -8.74
N ALA A 231 20.52 12.24 -7.85
CA ALA A 231 20.14 12.86 -6.59
C ALA A 231 21.40 13.20 -5.75
N PRO A 232 21.49 14.42 -5.20
CA PRO A 232 22.65 14.84 -4.39
C PRO A 232 22.56 14.26 -2.97
N TRP A 233 22.69 12.94 -2.84
CA TRP A 233 22.52 12.19 -1.58
C TRP A 233 23.31 12.76 -0.41
N ARG A 234 24.55 13.22 -0.64
CA ARG A 234 25.38 13.85 0.40
C ARG A 234 24.78 15.14 0.95
N LYS A 235 24.06 15.92 0.11
CA LYS A 235 23.34 17.12 0.57
C LYS A 235 22.08 16.71 1.32
N PHE A 236 21.26 15.82 0.75
CA PHE A 236 20.03 15.34 1.39
C PHE A 236 20.27 14.74 2.78
N MET A 237 21.31 13.93 2.95
CA MET A 237 21.64 13.32 4.24
C MET A 237 22.06 14.33 5.32
N LYS A 238 22.42 15.58 4.96
CA LYS A 238 22.70 16.66 5.91
C LYS A 238 21.46 17.46 6.30
N GLU A 239 20.39 17.38 5.50
CA GLU A 239 19.18 18.16 5.69
C GLU A 239 18.24 17.50 6.71
N ARG A 240 17.88 18.23 7.77
CA ARG A 240 16.93 17.74 8.79
C ARG A 240 15.55 17.36 8.20
N PRO A 241 14.98 18.12 7.24
CA PRO A 241 13.71 17.75 6.62
C PRO A 241 13.75 16.40 5.90
N PHE A 242 14.92 15.96 5.42
CA PHE A 242 15.06 14.71 4.67
C PHE A 242 14.85 13.50 5.58
N TRP A 243 15.47 13.54 6.76
CA TRP A 243 15.28 12.54 7.81
C TRP A 243 13.87 12.59 8.39
N ALA A 244 13.32 13.79 8.59
CA ALA A 244 11.96 13.96 9.11
C ALA A 244 10.90 13.34 8.19
N VAL A 245 11.04 13.45 6.86
CA VAL A 245 10.17 12.77 5.88
C VAL A 245 10.24 11.25 6.01
N GLY A 246 11.44 10.70 6.24
CA GLY A 246 11.63 9.25 6.46
C GLY A 246 11.01 8.79 7.78
N PHE A 247 11.44 9.37 8.91
CA PHE A 247 11.01 8.96 10.25
C PHE A 247 9.51 9.10 10.48
N GLN A 248 8.87 10.15 9.96
CA GLN A 248 7.41 10.26 10.13
C GLN A 248 6.69 9.10 9.41
N TYR A 249 7.17 8.68 8.23
CA TYR A 249 6.53 7.60 7.47
C TYR A 249 6.85 6.22 8.05
N PHE A 250 8.00 6.06 8.71
CA PHE A 250 8.29 4.91 9.56
C PHE A 250 7.14 4.69 10.56
N PHE A 251 6.70 5.73 11.27
CA PHE A 251 5.63 5.61 12.27
C PHE A 251 4.25 5.36 11.64
N VAL A 252 3.96 5.97 10.49
CA VAL A 252 2.71 5.70 9.73
C VAL A 252 2.63 4.23 9.32
N ALA A 253 3.69 3.70 8.71
CA ALA A 253 3.74 2.32 8.26
C ALA A 253 3.81 1.33 9.43
N TYR A 254 4.51 1.69 10.51
CA TYR A 254 4.50 0.96 11.78
C TYR A 254 3.07 0.75 12.27
N MET A 255 2.25 1.80 12.34
CA MET A 255 0.86 1.68 12.84
C MET A 255 -0.04 0.92 11.88
N THR A 256 0.09 1.16 10.57
CA THR A 256 -0.70 0.44 9.58
C THR A 256 -0.42 -1.07 9.65
N THR A 257 0.85 -1.44 9.82
CA THR A 257 1.26 -2.85 9.96
C THR A 257 0.83 -3.44 11.30
N LEU A 258 0.84 -2.66 12.39
CA LEU A 258 0.34 -3.09 13.70
C LEU A 258 -1.13 -3.51 13.59
N PHE A 259 -1.97 -2.66 13.01
CA PHE A 259 -3.37 -2.96 12.79
C PHE A 259 -3.56 -4.13 11.83
N MET A 260 -2.72 -4.25 10.79
CA MET A 260 -2.79 -5.40 9.87
C MET A 260 -2.53 -6.73 10.57
N ILE A 261 -1.56 -6.79 11.47
CA ILE A 261 -1.13 -8.05 12.08
C ILE A 261 -1.89 -8.36 13.38
N TRP A 262 -2.18 -7.37 14.21
CA TRP A 262 -2.63 -7.61 15.59
C TRP A 262 -4.06 -7.17 15.89
N LEU A 263 -4.74 -6.43 15.01
CA LEU A 263 -6.12 -6.01 15.25
C LEU A 263 -7.07 -7.19 15.50
N PRO A 264 -7.10 -8.27 14.68
CA PRO A 264 -7.99 -9.40 14.92
C PRO A 264 -7.73 -10.07 16.27
N THR A 265 -6.47 -10.37 16.57
CA THR A 265 -6.06 -11.01 17.83
C THR A 265 -6.38 -10.15 19.04
N TYR A 266 -6.19 -8.83 18.96
CA TYR A 266 -6.58 -7.91 20.02
C TYR A 266 -8.09 -7.95 20.29
N LEU A 267 -8.93 -7.96 19.25
CA LEU A 267 -10.38 -8.03 19.41
C LEU A 267 -10.82 -9.33 20.08
N GLN A 268 -10.19 -10.46 19.75
CA GLN A 268 -10.52 -11.75 20.37
C GLN A 268 -9.97 -11.84 21.80
N GLU A 269 -8.67 -11.64 22.00
CA GLU A 269 -8.03 -11.86 23.30
C GLU A 269 -8.33 -10.76 24.33
N ALA A 270 -8.27 -9.49 23.93
CA ALA A 270 -8.43 -8.36 24.87
C ALA A 270 -9.87 -7.91 25.02
N ARG A 271 -10.69 -8.12 23.98
CA ARG A 271 -12.09 -7.66 23.94
C ARG A 271 -13.12 -8.79 23.95
N GLY A 272 -12.68 -10.05 23.93
CA GLY A 272 -13.56 -11.21 24.05
C GLY A 272 -14.51 -11.38 22.87
N PHE A 273 -14.19 -10.81 21.69
CA PHE A 273 -15.01 -11.02 20.49
C PHE A 273 -14.94 -12.49 20.08
N SER A 274 -16.10 -13.07 19.78
CA SER A 274 -16.14 -14.33 19.04
C SER A 274 -15.56 -14.14 17.63
N LEU A 275 -15.13 -15.24 17.00
CA LEU A 275 -14.58 -15.24 15.64
C LEU A 275 -15.49 -14.50 14.63
N THR A 276 -16.81 -14.76 14.68
CA THR A 276 -17.81 -14.10 13.83
C THR A 276 -17.90 -12.60 14.08
N GLN A 277 -17.93 -12.18 15.36
CA GLN A 277 -17.97 -10.76 15.70
C GLN A 277 -16.69 -10.05 15.28
N MET A 278 -15.52 -10.68 15.47
CA MET A 278 -14.23 -10.14 15.03
C MET A 278 -14.21 -9.95 13.51
N GLY A 279 -14.73 -10.91 12.75
CA GLY A 279 -14.80 -10.85 11.28
C GLY A 279 -15.61 -9.67 10.74
N VAL A 280 -16.55 -9.13 11.51
CA VAL A 280 -17.30 -7.90 11.15
C VAL A 280 -16.63 -6.67 11.76
N ALA A 281 -16.21 -6.74 13.02
CA ALA A 281 -15.63 -5.63 13.76
C ALA A 281 -14.31 -5.13 13.17
N ALA A 282 -13.45 -6.04 12.71
CA ALA A 282 -12.16 -5.70 12.13
C ALA A 282 -12.28 -4.96 10.79
N SER A 283 -13.42 -5.06 10.09
CA SER A 283 -13.65 -4.38 8.81
C SER A 283 -13.86 -2.87 8.96
N PHE A 284 -14.40 -2.40 10.09
CA PHE A 284 -14.71 -0.97 10.28
C PHE A 284 -13.46 -0.06 10.26
N PRO A 285 -12.38 -0.36 11.00
CA PRO A 285 -11.16 0.43 10.93
C PRO A 285 -10.55 0.49 9.52
N TRP A 286 -10.56 -0.63 8.79
CA TRP A 286 -10.06 -0.68 7.42
C TRP A 286 -10.94 0.12 6.45
N LEU A 287 -12.26 0.12 6.65
CA LEU A 287 -13.16 0.93 5.85
C LEU A 287 -12.92 2.42 6.09
N ALA A 288 -12.72 2.81 7.35
CA ALA A 288 -12.45 4.20 7.71
C ALA A 288 -11.16 4.72 7.08
N ILE A 289 -10.06 3.95 7.11
CA ILE A 289 -8.80 4.36 6.46
C ILE A 289 -8.93 4.38 4.94
N CYS A 290 -9.68 3.45 4.35
CA CYS A 290 -9.97 3.46 2.92
C CYS A 290 -10.68 4.75 2.50
N ILE A 291 -11.73 5.15 3.23
CA ILE A 291 -12.47 6.39 2.98
C ILE A 291 -11.55 7.60 3.18
N ALA A 292 -10.78 7.64 4.28
CA ALA A 292 -9.86 8.73 4.57
C ALA A 292 -8.79 8.91 3.48
N VAL A 293 -8.16 7.82 3.01
CA VAL A 293 -7.15 7.89 1.94
C VAL A 293 -7.76 8.39 0.62
N LEU A 294 -8.97 7.94 0.27
CA LEU A 294 -9.65 8.37 -0.96
C LEU A 294 -10.10 9.83 -0.91
N THR A 295 -10.34 10.40 0.27
CA THR A 295 -10.87 11.76 0.43
C THR A 295 -9.82 12.79 0.81
N ALA A 296 -8.76 12.40 1.51
CA ALA A 296 -7.72 13.31 2.02
C ALA A 296 -7.00 14.09 0.90
N GLY A 297 -6.78 13.45 -0.26
CA GLY A 297 -6.18 14.11 -1.42
C GLY A 297 -7.02 15.28 -1.91
N SER A 298 -8.33 15.07 -2.07
CA SER A 298 -9.27 16.12 -2.50
C SER A 298 -9.37 17.26 -1.49
N ILE A 299 -9.31 16.97 -0.19
CA ILE A 299 -9.30 18.00 0.87
C ILE A 299 -8.01 18.83 0.79
N SER A 300 -6.85 18.17 0.63
CA SER A 300 -5.55 18.83 0.49
C SER A 300 -5.51 19.74 -0.75
N ASP A 301 -5.95 19.23 -1.90
CA ASP A 301 -5.99 19.98 -3.16
C ASP A 301 -6.97 21.15 -3.09
N TRP A 302 -8.13 20.99 -2.44
CA TRP A 302 -9.09 22.07 -2.23
C TRP A 302 -8.51 23.21 -1.38
N LEU A 303 -7.75 22.91 -0.32
CA LEU A 303 -7.07 23.92 0.47
C LEU A 303 -5.99 24.65 -0.33
N LEU A 304 -5.19 23.92 -1.12
CA LEU A 304 -4.19 24.54 -2.00
C LEU A 304 -4.84 25.47 -3.04
N ASN A 305 -5.94 25.04 -3.66
CA ASN A 305 -6.68 25.84 -4.64
C ASN A 305 -7.32 27.10 -4.03
N LYS A 306 -7.60 27.09 -2.73
CA LYS A 306 -8.05 28.27 -1.98
C LYS A 306 -6.91 29.21 -1.59
N GLY A 307 -5.66 28.88 -1.89
CA GLY A 307 -4.49 29.71 -1.60
C GLY A 307 -3.89 29.48 -0.20
N TYR A 308 -4.26 28.41 0.51
CA TYR A 308 -3.59 28.04 1.76
C TYR A 308 -2.18 27.48 1.48
N SER A 309 -1.26 27.64 2.45
CA SER A 309 0.12 27.14 2.34
C SER A 309 0.21 25.61 2.37
N GLN A 310 1.34 25.04 1.94
CA GLN A 310 1.58 23.59 2.00
C GLN A 310 1.61 23.10 3.46
N LEU A 311 2.06 23.94 4.39
CA LEU A 311 1.98 23.64 5.82
C LEU A 311 0.53 23.41 6.27
N VAL A 312 -0.42 24.24 5.84
CA VAL A 312 -1.83 24.08 6.20
C VAL A 312 -2.44 22.88 5.45
N ALA A 313 -2.25 22.83 4.13
CA ALA A 313 -2.90 21.85 3.28
C ALA A 313 -2.36 20.41 3.45
N ARG A 314 -1.15 20.24 4.02
CA ARG A 314 -0.52 18.92 4.17
C ARG A 314 -0.05 18.66 5.60
N GLY A 315 0.63 19.63 6.19
CA GLY A 315 1.16 19.53 7.56
C GLY A 315 0.07 19.43 8.62
N TYR A 316 -0.84 20.40 8.69
CA TYR A 316 -1.92 20.37 9.67
C TYR A 316 -2.89 19.22 9.44
N ILE A 317 -3.19 18.85 8.19
CA ILE A 317 -3.97 17.63 7.90
C ILE A 317 -3.29 16.38 8.50
N ALA A 318 -1.98 16.22 8.31
CA ALA A 318 -1.23 15.09 8.86
C ALA A 318 -1.26 15.08 10.40
N ILE A 319 -0.95 16.24 11.02
CA ILE A 319 -0.91 16.40 12.46
C ILE A 319 -2.29 16.14 13.08
N THR A 320 -3.37 16.63 12.48
CA THR A 320 -4.73 16.32 12.92
C THR A 320 -5.01 14.82 12.87
N GLY A 321 -4.60 14.14 11.79
CA GLY A 321 -4.72 12.68 11.69
C GLY A 321 -3.98 11.93 12.80
N PHE A 322 -2.77 12.36 13.15
CA PHE A 322 -2.01 11.78 14.26
C PHE A 322 -2.61 12.06 15.64
N ILE A 323 -3.11 13.27 15.88
CA ILE A 323 -3.77 13.62 17.15
C ILE A 323 -5.03 12.77 17.33
N LEU A 324 -5.86 12.67 16.29
CA LEU A 324 -7.05 11.81 16.30
C LEU A 324 -6.69 10.33 16.49
N PHE A 325 -5.53 9.90 15.97
CA PHE A 325 -5.02 8.55 16.21
C PHE A 325 -4.72 8.32 17.70
N ILE A 326 -4.00 9.25 18.34
CA ILE A 326 -3.70 9.18 19.78
C ILE A 326 -5.01 9.14 20.60
N VAL A 327 -5.97 10.02 20.27
CA VAL A 327 -7.28 10.05 20.94
C VAL A 327 -7.99 8.70 20.79
N GLY A 328 -7.99 8.13 19.58
CA GLY A 328 -8.57 6.82 19.30
C GLY A 328 -7.90 5.69 20.09
N ILE A 329 -6.57 5.63 20.13
CA ILE A 329 -5.85 4.59 20.90
C ILE A 329 -6.10 4.73 22.41
N CYS A 330 -6.04 5.94 22.95
CA CYS A 330 -6.31 6.18 24.37
C CYS A 330 -7.76 5.87 24.75
N GLY A 331 -8.73 6.21 23.89
CA GLY A 331 -10.13 5.87 24.09
C GLY A 331 -10.36 4.36 24.01
N ALA A 332 -9.73 3.69 23.04
CA ALA A 332 -9.80 2.24 22.89
C ALA A 332 -9.20 1.51 24.08
N ALA A 333 -8.12 2.01 24.69
CA ALA A 333 -7.46 1.39 25.84
C ALA A 333 -8.26 1.53 27.15
N GLN A 334 -8.96 2.64 27.35
CA GLN A 334 -9.67 2.95 28.61
C GLN A 334 -11.12 2.48 28.64
N THR A 335 -11.74 2.23 27.49
CA THR A 335 -13.14 1.80 27.45
C THR A 335 -13.31 0.36 27.92
N GLU A 336 -14.37 0.09 28.68
CA GLU A 336 -14.78 -1.27 29.06
C GLU A 336 -15.62 -1.94 27.96
N SER A 337 -16.35 -1.15 27.16
CA SER A 337 -17.23 -1.66 26.12
C SER A 337 -16.44 -2.14 24.89
N ALA A 338 -16.60 -3.43 24.57
CA ALA A 338 -16.06 -4.06 23.38
C ALA A 338 -16.42 -3.29 22.09
N ILE A 339 -17.69 -2.90 21.93
CA ILE A 339 -18.18 -2.16 20.75
C ILE A 339 -17.60 -0.75 20.71
N ALA A 340 -17.54 -0.06 21.86
CA ALA A 340 -16.92 1.26 21.92
C ALA A 340 -15.43 1.21 21.55
N SER A 341 -14.73 0.12 21.92
CA SER A 341 -13.33 -0.08 21.53
C SER A 341 -13.17 -0.13 20.00
N VAL A 342 -14.09 -0.79 19.28
CA VAL A 342 -14.10 -0.81 17.81
C VAL A 342 -14.30 0.59 17.24
N ALA A 343 -15.21 1.40 17.80
CA ALA A 343 -15.42 2.78 17.35
C ALA A 343 -14.16 3.64 17.52
N TRP A 344 -13.47 3.50 18.65
CA TRP A 344 -12.21 4.20 18.92
C TRP A 344 -11.05 3.74 18.02
N LEU A 345 -10.93 2.43 17.78
CA LEU A 345 -9.96 1.88 16.83
C LEU A 345 -10.26 2.29 15.39
N THR A 346 -11.54 2.46 15.06
CA THR A 346 -11.99 2.95 13.76
C THR A 346 -11.61 4.41 13.56
N LEU A 347 -11.80 5.25 14.59
CA LEU A 347 -11.30 6.63 14.59
C LEU A 347 -9.78 6.64 14.43
N ALA A 348 -9.07 5.77 15.16
CA ALA A 348 -7.61 5.72 15.12
C ALA A 348 -7.09 5.37 13.72
N LEU A 349 -7.40 4.17 13.21
CA LEU A 349 -6.88 3.75 11.91
C LEU A 349 -7.42 4.65 10.78
N GLY A 350 -8.68 5.06 10.87
CA GLY A 350 -9.29 5.98 9.92
C GLY A 350 -8.55 7.31 9.80
N SER A 351 -8.25 7.95 10.92
CA SER A 351 -7.53 9.22 10.92
C SER A 351 -6.09 9.10 10.42
N LEU A 352 -5.48 7.92 10.51
CA LEU A 352 -4.15 7.63 9.95
C LEU A 352 -4.13 7.71 8.42
N GLY A 353 -5.28 7.60 7.74
CA GLY A 353 -5.37 7.81 6.29
C GLY A 353 -4.98 9.22 5.85
N LEU A 354 -5.18 10.22 6.71
CA LEU A 354 -4.80 11.62 6.46
C LEU A 354 -3.27 11.78 6.29
N PRO A 355 -2.43 11.41 7.29
CA PRO A 355 -0.98 11.49 7.15
C PRO A 355 -0.44 10.56 6.07
N VAL A 356 -1.07 9.41 5.78
CA VAL A 356 -0.65 8.54 4.67
C VAL A 356 -0.60 9.33 3.36
N VAL A 357 -1.70 10.00 2.99
CA VAL A 357 -1.80 10.72 1.71
C VAL A 357 -0.87 11.92 1.69
N THR A 358 -0.87 12.73 2.75
CA THR A 358 -0.06 13.95 2.79
C THR A 358 1.45 13.65 2.86
N SER A 359 1.86 12.50 3.39
CA SER A 359 3.25 12.01 3.40
C SER A 359 3.80 11.80 1.99
N TRP A 360 3.06 11.07 1.15
CA TRP A 360 3.46 10.83 -0.23
C TRP A 360 3.46 12.13 -1.04
N ALA A 361 2.46 12.96 -0.81
CA ALA A 361 2.38 14.26 -1.44
C ALA A 361 3.59 15.14 -1.06
N ILE A 362 3.96 15.23 0.23
CA ILE A 362 5.09 16.06 0.66
C ILE A 362 6.45 15.52 0.19
N ALA A 363 6.61 14.20 0.10
CA ALA A 363 7.81 13.59 -0.47
C ALA A 363 8.00 13.99 -1.94
N ALA A 364 6.91 14.01 -2.72
CA ALA A 364 6.92 14.47 -4.11
C ALA A 364 7.26 15.96 -4.21
N ASP A 365 6.58 16.82 -3.43
CA ASP A 365 6.79 18.28 -3.48
C ASP A 365 8.21 18.67 -3.06
N LYS A 366 8.75 18.05 -2.00
CA LYS A 366 10.10 18.35 -1.52
C LYS A 366 11.18 17.83 -2.45
N GLY A 367 10.96 16.66 -3.07
CA GLY A 367 11.89 16.08 -4.02
C GLY A 367 11.91 16.83 -5.35
N ARG A 368 10.78 17.40 -5.81
CA ARG A 368 10.64 18.02 -7.13
C ARG A 368 11.16 17.08 -8.23
N GLN A 369 12.21 17.46 -8.94
CA GLN A 369 12.88 16.61 -9.94
C GLN A 369 13.50 15.32 -9.35
N TYR A 370 13.72 15.29 -8.03
CA TYR A 370 14.19 14.12 -7.27
C TYR A 370 13.07 13.43 -6.46
N ALA A 371 11.80 13.67 -6.81
CA ALA A 371 10.63 13.09 -6.11
C ALA A 371 10.73 11.56 -5.93
N GLY A 372 11.24 10.85 -6.94
CA GLY A 372 11.47 9.40 -6.86
C GLY A 372 12.44 9.01 -5.74
N SER A 373 13.59 9.67 -5.64
CA SER A 373 14.60 9.39 -4.60
C SER A 373 14.11 9.72 -3.19
N VAL A 374 13.41 10.85 -3.01
CA VAL A 374 12.84 11.24 -1.71
C VAL A 374 11.72 10.30 -1.29
N SER A 375 10.85 9.92 -2.23
CA SER A 375 9.77 8.96 -1.97
C SER A 375 10.31 7.55 -1.69
N GLY A 376 11.38 7.14 -2.37
CA GLY A 376 12.08 5.88 -2.10
C GLY A 376 12.72 5.84 -0.72
N TRP A 377 13.37 6.95 -0.30
CA TRP A 377 13.88 7.10 1.07
C TRP A 377 12.76 7.01 2.10
N MET A 378 11.66 7.72 1.88
CA MET A 378 10.48 7.65 2.74
C MET A 378 9.95 6.22 2.86
N ASN A 379 9.81 5.53 1.72
CA ASN A 379 9.30 4.17 1.67
C ASN A 379 10.22 3.16 2.37
N LEU A 380 11.55 3.30 2.25
CA LEU A 380 12.53 2.49 3.00
C LEU A 380 12.26 2.55 4.51
N TRP A 381 12.13 3.76 5.05
CA TRP A 381 11.80 3.97 6.46
C TRP A 381 10.42 3.40 6.82
N GLY A 382 9.43 3.53 5.93
CA GLY A 382 8.13 2.88 6.09
C GLY A 382 8.24 1.35 6.27
N ASN A 383 9.02 0.69 5.42
CA ASN A 383 9.21 -0.76 5.52
C ASN A 383 9.94 -1.17 6.80
N LEU A 384 10.94 -0.40 7.25
CA LEU A 384 11.58 -0.64 8.54
C LEU A 384 10.57 -0.55 9.70
N GLY A 385 9.63 0.39 9.62
CA GLY A 385 8.51 0.48 10.55
C GLY A 385 7.63 -0.77 10.53
N GLY A 386 7.35 -1.29 9.33
CA GLY A 386 6.61 -2.54 9.13
C GLY A 386 7.34 -3.79 9.66
N VAL A 387 8.68 -3.83 9.61
CA VAL A 387 9.48 -4.94 10.17
C VAL A 387 9.43 -4.93 11.71
N ILE A 388 9.59 -3.75 12.33
CA ILE A 388 9.70 -3.64 13.80
C ILE A 388 8.33 -3.79 14.48
N SER A 389 7.27 -3.27 13.86
CA SER A 389 5.94 -3.15 14.45
C SER A 389 5.34 -4.48 14.97
N PRO A 390 5.25 -5.55 14.16
CA PRO A 390 4.68 -6.82 14.60
C PRO A 390 5.44 -7.46 15.77
N ILE A 391 6.78 -7.40 15.74
CA ILE A 391 7.64 -8.00 16.76
C ILE A 391 7.45 -7.28 18.09
N LEU A 392 7.55 -5.94 18.07
CA LEU A 392 7.46 -5.14 19.29
C LEU A 392 6.07 -5.21 19.91
N CYS A 393 5.01 -5.15 19.10
CA CYS A 393 3.65 -5.28 19.59
C CYS A 393 3.40 -6.68 20.19
N GLY A 394 3.85 -7.75 19.53
CA GLY A 394 3.74 -9.12 20.06
C GLY A 394 4.47 -9.30 21.39
N TRP A 395 5.68 -8.75 21.51
CA TRP A 395 6.47 -8.78 22.75
C TRP A 395 5.77 -8.00 23.88
N LEU A 396 5.30 -6.78 23.61
CA LEU A 396 4.57 -5.98 24.59
C LEU A 396 3.28 -6.67 25.05
N ALA A 397 2.50 -7.21 24.12
CA ALA A 397 1.24 -7.89 24.42
C ALA A 397 1.48 -9.18 25.24
N GLN A 398 2.57 -9.89 24.99
CA GLN A 398 2.92 -11.11 25.71
C GLN A 398 3.41 -10.85 27.14
N HIS A 399 4.21 -9.81 27.36
CA HIS A 399 4.85 -9.56 28.67
C HIS A 399 4.11 -8.54 29.55
N PHE A 400 3.41 -7.59 28.96
CA PHE A 400 2.76 -6.47 29.67
C PHE A 400 1.26 -6.36 29.39
N GLY A 401 0.72 -7.19 28.50
CA GLY A 401 -0.69 -7.20 28.12
C GLY A 401 -1.05 -6.18 27.02
N TRP A 402 -2.25 -6.34 26.49
CA TRP A 402 -2.74 -5.59 25.32
C TRP A 402 -2.90 -4.09 25.57
N THR A 403 -3.27 -3.68 26.79
CA THR A 403 -3.42 -2.26 27.15
C THR A 403 -2.10 -1.52 27.01
N VAL A 404 -1.00 -2.11 27.51
CA VAL A 404 0.34 -1.52 27.39
C VAL A 404 0.79 -1.52 25.93
N ALA A 405 0.56 -2.62 25.20
CA ALA A 405 0.88 -2.72 23.77
C ALA A 405 0.18 -1.63 22.92
N LEU A 406 -1.08 -1.28 23.26
CA LEU A 406 -1.80 -0.20 22.60
C LEU A 406 -1.28 1.18 23.01
N LEU A 407 -1.20 1.47 24.31
CA LEU A 407 -0.80 2.80 24.80
C LEU A 407 0.65 3.16 24.45
N PHE A 408 1.52 2.17 24.29
CA PHE A 408 2.87 2.38 23.80
C PHE A 408 2.90 3.15 22.47
N ASN A 409 1.89 2.97 21.60
CA ASN A 409 1.82 3.61 20.29
C ASN A 409 1.61 5.14 20.33
N VAL A 410 1.28 5.70 21.50
CA VAL A 410 1.24 7.16 21.69
C VAL A 410 2.63 7.79 21.50
N ILE A 411 3.70 7.10 21.93
CA ILE A 411 5.08 7.57 21.82
C ILE A 411 5.51 7.73 20.35
N PRO A 412 5.52 6.70 19.49
CA PRO A 412 5.92 6.82 18.09
C PRO A 412 5.06 7.83 17.31
N ILE A 413 3.75 7.92 17.58
CA ILE A 413 2.89 8.89 16.87
C ILE A 413 3.15 10.33 17.33
N SER A 414 3.46 10.54 18.60
CA SER A 414 3.92 11.86 19.09
C SER A 414 5.24 12.26 18.43
N LEU A 415 6.16 11.32 18.23
CA LEU A 415 7.40 11.56 17.48
C LEU A 415 7.14 11.87 16.00
N ALA A 416 6.12 11.25 15.38
CA ALA A 416 5.69 11.57 14.03
C ALA A 416 5.19 13.02 13.92
N ILE A 417 4.38 13.49 14.89
CA ILE A 417 3.93 14.89 14.98
C ILE A 417 5.13 15.83 15.05
N VAL A 418 6.11 15.52 15.91
CA VAL A 418 7.35 16.30 16.04
C VAL A 418 8.10 16.36 14.70
N CYS A 419 8.20 15.25 13.97
CA CYS A 419 8.82 15.22 12.65
C CYS A 419 8.15 16.20 11.66
N TRP A 420 6.82 16.33 11.69
CA TRP A 420 6.09 17.24 10.79
C TRP A 420 6.44 18.73 10.99
N PHE A 421 6.84 19.14 12.20
CA PHE A 421 7.39 20.48 12.42
C PHE A 421 8.79 20.66 11.80
N PHE A 422 9.60 19.60 11.77
CA PHE A 422 10.93 19.63 11.15
C PHE A 422 10.90 19.49 9.63
N ILE A 423 9.83 18.94 9.05
CA ILE A 423 9.66 18.83 7.60
C ILE A 423 9.66 20.22 6.97
N GLN A 424 9.04 21.24 7.58
CA GLN A 424 8.85 22.57 6.97
C GLN A 424 8.32 22.46 5.52
N PRO A 425 7.03 22.11 5.35
CA PRO A 425 6.46 21.75 4.05
C PRO A 425 6.69 22.79 2.94
N ASP A 426 6.68 24.07 3.29
CA ASP A 426 6.79 25.19 2.34
C ASP A 426 8.21 25.40 1.76
N LYS A 427 9.23 24.66 2.23
CA LYS A 427 10.62 24.79 1.74
C LYS A 427 11.08 23.53 1.00
N PRO A 428 11.67 23.62 -0.21
CA PRO A 428 12.22 22.46 -0.90
C PRO A 428 13.48 21.91 -0.20
N LEU A 429 13.83 20.64 -0.46
CA LEU A 429 14.96 19.91 0.18
C LEU A 429 16.36 20.34 -0.28
N ALA A 430 16.44 21.32 -1.17
CA ALA A 430 17.64 22.08 -1.46
C ALA A 430 17.16 23.38 -2.10
N ALA A 431 17.79 24.50 -1.76
CA ALA A 431 17.67 25.74 -2.50
C ALA A 431 17.85 25.43 -3.99
N ALA A 432 17.04 26.09 -4.82
CA ALA A 432 17.24 26.14 -6.25
C ALA A 432 18.73 26.31 -6.53
N VAL A 433 19.23 25.52 -7.47
CA VAL A 433 20.52 25.72 -8.13
C VAL A 433 20.71 27.23 -8.32
N ASN A 434 21.65 27.84 -7.60
CA ASN A 434 22.29 29.05 -8.12
C ASN A 434 23.06 28.56 -9.35
N PRO A 435 22.76 29.03 -10.56
CA PRO A 435 23.71 28.96 -11.63
C PRO A 435 24.77 30.01 -11.32
N ASP A 436 25.90 29.58 -10.77
CA ASP A 436 27.13 30.36 -10.89
C ASP A 436 27.67 30.20 -12.32
#